data_AF-A0A963FEE4-F1
#
_entry.id   AF-A0A963FEE4-F1
#
_cell.length_a   1.000
_cell.length_b   1.000
_cell.length_c   1.000
_cell.angle_alpha   90.00
_cell.angle_beta   90.00
_cell.angle_gamma   90.00
#
_symmetry.space_group_name_H-M   'P 1'
#
loop_
_entity.id
_entity.type
_entity.pdbx_description
1 polymer ?
#
loop_
_entity_poly.entity_id
_entity_poly.type
_entity_poly.pdbx_seq_one_letter_code
_entity_poly.pdbx_strand_id
1 'polypeptide(L)'
;MKRNKMAVWPGKPYPLGATWDGEGVNFALFSEHAEGVELCIFDSRGRRVLDAIPILWRTDQVWHCYLPEARPGTLYGYRVSGPYDPERGHRFNPNKLLLDPYAKHITGHIRWHDAMFGYRIGHGKSDLIPDKRDSADGMPKCAVIDQAFTWGDDAPLRTPWHETIIYELHVKGFSYQHPEIPRELRGTYSGLASAPAIDYFHSLGITAVELMPIHTFVDDRHLVEKGLRNYWGYNSIG
;
A
#
# COMPACT_ATOMS: atom_id res chain seq x y z
N MET A 1 -7.47 25.22 20.91
CA MET A 1 -6.25 25.04 20.08
C MET A 1 -6.59 25.35 18.64
N LYS A 2 -6.00 26.40 18.05
CA LYS A 2 -6.18 26.68 16.62
C LYS A 2 -5.56 25.53 15.82
N ARG A 3 -6.34 24.89 14.94
CA ARG A 3 -5.84 23.89 13.98
C ARG A 3 -4.84 24.63 13.09
N ASN A 4 -3.55 24.33 13.19
CA ASN A 4 -2.58 24.86 12.23
C ASN A 4 -2.83 24.12 10.93
N LYS A 5 -3.52 24.78 9.99
CA LYS A 5 -3.86 24.20 8.69
C LYS A 5 -2.57 24.14 7.88
N MET A 6 -2.25 22.97 7.32
CA MET A 6 -1.02 22.82 6.55
C MET A 6 -1.03 23.74 5.32
N ALA A 7 0.13 24.27 4.95
CA ALA A 7 0.29 24.94 3.68
C ALA A 7 0.12 23.95 2.52
N VAL A 8 -0.66 24.33 1.50
CA VAL A 8 -0.95 23.50 0.33
C VAL A 8 -0.62 24.28 -0.94
N TRP A 9 0.25 23.73 -1.76
CA TRP A 9 0.69 24.30 -3.04
C TRP A 9 0.19 23.45 -4.21
N PRO A 10 0.26 23.96 -5.46
CA PRO A 10 -0.27 23.24 -6.62
C PRO A 10 0.36 21.86 -6.86
N GLY A 11 1.65 21.69 -6.58
CA GLY A 11 2.37 20.47 -6.94
C GLY A 11 2.40 20.21 -8.44
N LYS A 12 2.61 18.95 -8.82
CA LYS A 12 2.75 18.48 -10.20
C LYS A 12 1.94 17.19 -10.39
N PRO A 13 1.39 16.95 -11.61
CA PRO A 13 0.64 15.72 -11.91
C PRO A 13 1.54 14.47 -12.03
N TYR A 14 2.86 14.61 -12.03
CA TYR A 14 3.81 13.51 -12.13
C TYR A 14 5.03 13.73 -11.22
N PRO A 15 5.63 12.66 -10.66
CA PRO A 15 5.19 11.26 -10.69
C PRO A 15 3.90 11.01 -9.90
N LEU A 16 3.19 9.93 -10.25
CA LEU A 16 2.02 9.46 -9.51
C LEU A 16 2.40 8.95 -8.12
N GLY A 17 1.47 9.05 -7.18
CA GLY A 17 1.65 8.74 -5.77
C GLY A 17 2.23 9.89 -4.95
N ALA A 18 2.70 9.56 -3.75
CA ALA A 18 3.43 10.49 -2.89
C ALA A 18 4.95 10.41 -3.14
N THR A 19 5.56 11.55 -3.46
CA THR A 19 7.00 11.66 -3.73
C THR A 19 7.62 12.78 -2.90
N TRP A 20 8.54 12.39 -2.02
CA TRP A 20 9.39 13.31 -1.27
C TRP A 20 10.57 13.77 -2.13
N ASP A 21 10.84 15.07 -2.15
CA ASP A 21 11.89 15.69 -2.97
C ASP A 21 13.02 16.35 -2.17
N GLY A 22 13.00 16.21 -0.84
CA GLY A 22 13.94 16.86 0.08
C GLY A 22 13.32 18.04 0.83
N GLU A 23 12.39 18.78 0.21
CA GLU A 23 11.80 19.99 0.79
C GLU A 23 10.36 19.77 1.26
N GLY A 24 9.62 18.87 0.60
CA GLY A 24 8.23 18.55 0.90
C GLY A 24 7.79 17.30 0.14
N VAL A 25 6.46 17.12 0.03
CA VAL A 25 5.89 15.94 -0.64
C VAL A 25 4.89 16.36 -1.71
N ASN A 26 5.13 15.91 -2.94
CA ASN A 26 4.17 15.99 -4.03
C ASN A 26 3.23 14.78 -3.98
N PHE A 27 1.92 15.02 -4.00
CA PHE A 27 0.89 13.99 -4.10
C PHE A 27 0.21 14.10 -5.45
N ALA A 28 0.08 12.98 -6.17
CA ALA A 28 -0.62 12.92 -7.44
C ALA A 28 -1.46 11.63 -7.54
N LEU A 29 -2.77 11.77 -7.74
CA LEU A 29 -3.74 10.67 -7.82
C LEU A 29 -4.53 10.76 -9.13
N PHE A 30 -4.44 9.71 -9.96
CA PHE A 30 -5.30 9.60 -11.13
C PHE A 30 -6.75 9.31 -10.72
N SER A 31 -7.70 10.11 -11.23
CA SER A 31 -9.12 9.77 -11.19
C SER A 31 -9.90 10.55 -12.24
N GLU A 32 -10.35 9.84 -13.28
CA GLU A 32 -11.15 10.40 -14.38
C GLU A 32 -12.54 10.86 -13.93
N HIS A 33 -13.24 10.05 -13.15
CA HIS A 33 -14.65 10.26 -12.80
C HIS A 33 -14.89 10.89 -11.43
N ALA A 34 -13.83 11.21 -10.67
CA ALA A 34 -14.00 11.89 -9.39
C ALA A 34 -14.55 13.31 -9.59
N GLU A 35 -15.46 13.70 -8.71
CA GLU A 35 -15.93 15.08 -8.55
C GLU A 35 -15.15 15.83 -7.46
N GLY A 36 -14.49 15.09 -6.57
CA GLY A 36 -13.61 15.65 -5.55
C GLY A 36 -12.66 14.61 -4.96
N VAL A 37 -11.47 15.07 -4.56
CA VAL A 37 -10.45 14.27 -3.89
C VAL A 37 -10.00 15.00 -2.63
N GLU A 38 -10.00 14.30 -1.50
CA GLU A 38 -9.44 14.77 -0.25
C GLU A 38 -8.25 13.90 0.17
N LEU A 39 -7.12 14.55 0.45
CA LEU A 39 -5.95 13.96 1.08
C LEU A 39 -6.11 13.98 2.60
N CYS A 40 -6.31 12.81 3.20
CA CYS A 40 -6.38 12.65 4.65
C CYS A 40 -4.98 12.44 5.21
N ILE A 41 -4.50 13.36 6.05
CA ILE A 41 -3.24 13.22 6.80
C ILE A 41 -3.54 12.74 8.21
N PHE A 42 -2.78 11.75 8.69
CA PHE A 42 -2.97 11.11 9.98
C PHE A 42 -1.85 11.44 10.97
N ASP A 43 -2.13 11.22 12.26
CA ASP A 43 -1.09 11.19 13.28
C ASP A 43 -0.07 10.07 13.02
N SER A 44 1.07 10.11 13.71
CA SER A 44 2.14 9.11 13.55
C SER A 44 1.74 7.68 13.91
N ARG A 45 0.57 7.48 14.54
CA ARG A 45 0.02 6.16 14.87
C ARG A 45 -1.08 5.74 13.89
N GLY A 46 -1.43 6.57 12.91
CA GLY A 46 -2.48 6.30 11.92
C GLY A 46 -3.90 6.28 12.48
N ARG A 47 -4.13 6.79 13.70
CA ARG A 47 -5.41 6.64 14.43
C ARG A 47 -6.34 7.82 14.27
N ARG A 48 -5.79 9.03 14.16
CA ARG A 48 -6.57 10.27 14.04
C ARG A 48 -6.22 11.00 12.76
N VAL A 49 -7.25 11.47 12.04
CA VAL A 49 -7.08 12.42 10.95
C VAL A 49 -6.69 13.77 11.57
N LEU A 50 -5.51 14.28 11.21
CA LEU A 50 -5.02 15.60 11.59
C LEU A 50 -5.59 16.67 10.67
N ASP A 51 -5.63 16.38 9.37
CA ASP A 51 -6.21 17.26 8.37
C ASP A 51 -6.81 16.46 7.21
N ALA A 52 -7.85 17.00 6.59
CA ALA A 52 -8.46 16.49 5.36
C ALA A 52 -8.40 17.62 4.34
N ILE A 53 -7.46 17.50 3.41
CA ILE A 53 -7.09 18.57 2.47
C ILE A 53 -7.81 18.33 1.15
N PRO A 54 -8.74 19.20 0.74
CA PRO A 54 -9.31 19.12 -0.61
C PRO A 54 -8.21 19.42 -1.64
N ILE A 55 -8.02 18.52 -2.60
CA ILE A 55 -7.10 18.72 -3.71
C ILE A 55 -7.81 19.53 -4.78
N LEU A 56 -7.32 20.75 -5.04
CA LEU A 56 -7.97 21.70 -5.94
C LEU A 56 -7.40 21.68 -7.36
N TRP A 57 -6.15 21.25 -7.53
CA TRP A 57 -5.50 21.25 -8.83
C TRP A 57 -5.65 19.89 -9.51
N ARG A 58 -6.02 19.96 -10.79
CA ARG A 58 -6.26 18.80 -11.64
C ARG A 58 -5.73 19.08 -13.05
N THR A 59 -4.84 18.22 -13.54
CA THR A 59 -4.27 18.27 -14.89
C THR A 59 -4.40 16.88 -15.50
N ASP A 60 -4.96 16.76 -16.71
CA ASP A 60 -5.13 15.47 -17.42
C ASP A 60 -5.67 14.34 -16.54
N GLN A 61 -6.77 14.61 -15.83
CA GLN A 61 -7.44 13.66 -14.92
C GLN A 61 -6.63 13.24 -13.68
N VAL A 62 -5.47 13.84 -13.45
CA VAL A 62 -4.66 13.65 -12.24
C VAL A 62 -4.90 14.80 -11.27
N TRP A 63 -5.31 14.46 -10.06
CA TRP A 63 -5.48 15.37 -8.93
C TRP A 63 -4.14 15.50 -8.22
N HIS A 64 -3.66 16.70 -7.99
CA HIS A 64 -2.35 16.90 -7.39
C HIS A 64 -2.28 18.08 -6.43
N CYS A 65 -1.42 17.95 -5.43
CA CYS A 65 -1.04 19.03 -4.52
C CYS A 65 0.37 18.79 -3.97
N TYR A 66 0.93 19.81 -3.34
CA TYR A 66 2.24 19.73 -2.69
C TYR A 66 2.15 20.24 -1.26
N LEU A 67 2.72 19.48 -0.32
CA LEU A 67 2.76 19.82 1.10
C LEU A 67 4.23 20.09 1.51
N PRO A 68 4.62 21.36 1.70
CA PRO A 68 5.99 21.72 2.10
C PRO A 68 6.39 21.21 3.50
N GLU A 69 5.41 20.93 4.36
CA GLU A 69 5.64 20.48 5.74
C GLU A 69 5.66 18.95 5.86
N ALA A 70 5.20 18.23 4.83
CA ALA A 70 5.18 16.76 4.85
C ALA A 70 6.59 16.18 4.70
N ARG A 71 6.85 15.05 5.36
CA ARG A 71 8.15 14.36 5.39
C ARG A 71 7.97 12.84 5.26
N PRO A 72 9.03 12.07 4.95
CA PRO A 72 9.01 10.62 5.10
C PRO A 72 8.47 10.19 6.47
N GLY A 73 7.64 9.16 6.49
CA GLY A 73 6.87 8.73 7.65
C GLY A 73 5.50 9.41 7.81
N THR A 74 5.17 10.43 7.02
CA THR A 74 3.82 11.02 7.01
C THR A 74 2.81 9.97 6.56
N LEU A 75 1.81 9.70 7.42
CA LEU A 75 0.76 8.74 7.15
C LEU A 75 -0.43 9.42 6.46
N TYR A 76 -0.91 8.82 5.38
CA TYR A 76 -1.98 9.39 4.58
C TYR A 76 -2.91 8.34 3.97
N GLY A 77 -4.01 8.83 3.41
CA GLY A 77 -4.93 8.10 2.54
C GLY A 77 -5.85 9.07 1.81
N TYR A 78 -6.68 8.59 0.89
CA TYR A 78 -7.58 9.45 0.13
C TYR A 78 -9.05 9.20 0.47
N ARG A 79 -9.87 10.23 0.33
CA ARG A 79 -11.32 10.11 0.15
C ARG A 79 -11.67 10.67 -1.21
N VAL A 80 -12.51 9.96 -1.95
CA VAL A 80 -12.86 10.35 -3.31
C VAL A 80 -14.38 10.40 -3.43
N SER A 81 -14.90 11.56 -3.82
CA SER A 81 -16.31 11.79 -4.09
C SER A 81 -16.58 11.77 -5.59
N GLY A 82 -17.83 11.44 -5.94
CA GLY A 82 -18.32 11.32 -7.30
C GLY A 82 -19.67 10.59 -7.30
N PRO A 83 -20.17 10.19 -8.48
CA PRO A 83 -21.44 9.50 -8.59
C PRO A 83 -21.43 8.13 -7.88
N TYR A 84 -22.50 7.83 -7.14
CA TYR A 84 -22.80 6.47 -6.69
C TYR A 84 -23.97 5.94 -7.53
N ASP A 85 -23.64 5.32 -8.65
CA ASP A 85 -24.55 4.69 -9.59
C ASP A 85 -24.01 3.27 -9.91
N PRO A 86 -24.25 2.29 -9.02
CA PRO A 86 -23.68 0.95 -9.13
C PRO A 86 -24.11 0.22 -10.41
N GLU A 87 -25.29 0.52 -10.95
CA GLU A 87 -25.80 -0.07 -12.19
C GLU A 87 -24.98 0.37 -13.41
N ARG A 88 -24.37 1.56 -13.34
CA ARG A 88 -23.43 2.07 -14.35
C ARG A 88 -21.96 1.89 -13.95
N GLY A 89 -21.70 1.16 -12.87
CA GLY A 89 -20.35 0.89 -12.35
C GLY A 89 -19.73 2.01 -11.51
N HIS A 90 -20.38 3.16 -11.34
CA HIS A 90 -19.88 4.23 -10.49
C HIS A 90 -20.14 3.92 -9.00
N ARG A 91 -19.08 3.81 -8.20
CA ARG A 91 -19.16 3.38 -6.79
C ARG A 91 -18.43 4.33 -5.84
N PHE A 92 -18.38 5.62 -6.16
CA PHE A 92 -17.72 6.62 -5.33
C PHE A 92 -18.37 6.71 -3.95
N ASN A 93 -17.57 6.55 -2.89
CA ASN A 93 -18.06 6.66 -1.52
C ASN A 93 -17.00 7.36 -0.66
N PRO A 94 -17.13 8.68 -0.42
CA PRO A 94 -16.12 9.44 0.34
C PRO A 94 -16.06 9.02 1.81
N ASN A 95 -17.02 8.24 2.32
CA ASN A 95 -16.95 7.69 3.68
C ASN A 95 -15.89 6.58 3.79
N LYS A 96 -15.42 6.02 2.67
CA LYS A 96 -14.39 4.99 2.66
C LYS A 96 -13.02 5.63 2.47
N LEU A 97 -12.11 5.36 3.40
CA LEU A 97 -10.70 5.69 3.25
C LEU A 97 -10.09 4.75 2.20
N LEU A 98 -9.47 5.32 1.19
CA LEU A 98 -8.78 4.61 0.12
C LEU A 98 -7.27 4.70 0.31
N LEU A 99 -6.59 3.63 -0.07
CA LEU A 99 -5.13 3.65 -0.23
C LEU A 99 -4.77 4.37 -1.52
N ASP A 100 -3.59 4.96 -1.54
CA ASP A 100 -2.95 5.40 -2.76
C ASP A 100 -2.52 4.16 -3.57
N PRO A 101 -3.03 3.97 -4.81
CA PRO A 101 -2.61 2.83 -5.65
C PRO A 101 -1.13 2.89 -6.05
N TYR A 102 -0.45 4.02 -5.83
CA TYR A 102 0.98 4.21 -6.05
C TYR A 102 1.78 4.27 -4.73
N ALA A 103 1.18 3.83 -3.61
CA ALA A 103 1.86 3.79 -2.33
C ALA A 103 3.08 2.86 -2.38
N LYS A 104 4.24 3.37 -1.94
CA LYS A 104 5.48 2.59 -1.84
C LYS A 104 5.66 1.95 -0.47
N HIS A 105 4.82 2.33 0.50
CA HIS A 105 4.74 1.70 1.81
C HIS A 105 3.31 1.81 2.33
N ILE A 106 2.77 0.66 2.76
CA ILE A 106 1.48 0.55 3.44
C ILE A 106 1.76 0.02 4.84
N THR A 107 1.19 0.67 5.85
CA THR A 107 1.40 0.34 7.26
C THR A 107 0.10 -0.06 7.94
N GLY A 108 0.19 -1.11 8.75
CA GLY A 108 -0.93 -1.73 9.45
C GLY A 108 -1.61 -2.83 8.65
N HIS A 109 -2.71 -3.33 9.20
CA HIS A 109 -3.53 -4.39 8.60
C HIS A 109 -4.99 -3.95 8.58
N ILE A 110 -5.78 -4.54 7.67
CA ILE A 110 -7.23 -4.35 7.69
C ILE A 110 -7.80 -4.94 8.97
N ARG A 111 -8.56 -4.14 9.72
CA ARG A 111 -9.44 -4.62 10.78
C ARG A 111 -10.81 -4.81 10.19
N TRP A 112 -11.15 -6.05 9.89
CA TRP A 112 -12.40 -6.38 9.24
C TRP A 112 -13.61 -5.95 10.07
N HIS A 113 -14.47 -5.17 9.43
CA HIS A 113 -15.76 -4.72 9.93
C HIS A 113 -16.64 -4.39 8.72
N ASP A 114 -17.97 -4.45 8.85
CA ASP A 114 -18.88 -4.16 7.74
C ASP A 114 -18.70 -2.75 7.17
N ALA A 115 -18.21 -1.81 7.98
CA ALA A 115 -17.90 -0.45 7.54
C ALA A 115 -16.80 -0.38 6.46
N MET A 116 -15.98 -1.44 6.31
CA MET A 116 -14.96 -1.52 5.25
C MET A 116 -15.58 -1.67 3.85
N PHE A 117 -16.85 -2.05 3.76
CA PHE A 117 -17.53 -2.20 2.48
C PHE A 117 -18.17 -0.88 2.04
N GLY A 118 -18.12 -0.61 0.73
CA GLY A 118 -18.76 0.55 0.10
C GLY A 118 -20.29 0.55 0.20
N TYR A 119 -20.89 -0.60 0.48
CA TYR A 119 -22.32 -0.85 0.54
C TYR A 119 -22.74 -1.50 1.87
N ARG A 120 -24.03 -1.47 2.17
CA ARG A 120 -24.57 -2.05 3.41
C ARG A 120 -24.65 -3.57 3.33
N ILE A 121 -23.73 -4.26 4.02
CA ILE A 121 -23.79 -5.71 4.22
C ILE A 121 -25.13 -6.12 4.83
N GLY A 122 -25.73 -7.19 4.31
CA GLY A 122 -27.03 -7.72 4.77
C GLY A 122 -28.26 -6.94 4.30
N HIS A 123 -28.10 -5.86 3.51
CA HIS A 123 -29.24 -5.14 2.96
C HIS A 123 -29.94 -5.94 1.85
N GLY A 124 -31.27 -5.91 1.78
CA GLY A 124 -32.04 -6.67 0.77
C GLY A 124 -31.85 -6.24 -0.69
N LYS A 125 -31.16 -5.12 -0.92
CA LYS A 125 -30.73 -4.64 -2.25
C LYS A 125 -29.22 -4.80 -2.46
N SER A 126 -28.57 -5.64 -1.65
CA SER A 126 -27.15 -5.99 -1.77
C SER A 126 -26.23 -4.75 -1.88
N ASP A 127 -25.44 -4.69 -2.94
CA ASP A 127 -24.40 -3.69 -3.19
C ASP A 127 -24.91 -2.36 -3.78
N LEU A 128 -26.22 -2.25 -4.01
CA LEU A 128 -26.83 -1.04 -4.58
C LEU A 128 -26.98 0.10 -3.57
N ILE A 129 -26.85 -0.17 -2.27
CA ILE A 129 -27.07 0.83 -1.22
C ILE A 129 -25.75 1.23 -0.58
N PRO A 130 -25.34 2.51 -0.69
CA PRO A 130 -24.07 2.96 -0.14
C PRO A 130 -24.09 2.91 1.40
N ASP A 131 -23.00 2.44 1.98
CA ASP A 131 -22.78 2.52 3.41
C ASP A 131 -22.06 3.82 3.77
N LYS A 132 -22.66 4.61 4.66
CA LYS A 132 -22.15 5.92 5.10
C LYS A 132 -21.21 5.84 6.30
N ARG A 133 -20.98 4.66 6.88
CA ARG A 133 -20.03 4.49 8.00
C ARG A 133 -18.60 4.74 7.53
N ASP A 134 -17.82 5.43 8.36
CA ASP A 134 -16.40 5.67 8.11
C ASP A 134 -15.58 4.37 8.22
N SER A 135 -14.66 4.13 7.28
CA SER A 135 -13.74 2.98 7.30
C SER A 135 -12.34 3.30 7.81
N ALA A 136 -12.01 4.56 8.11
CA ALA A 136 -10.64 4.99 8.39
C ALA A 136 -9.97 4.25 9.56
N ASP A 137 -10.71 3.87 10.61
CA ASP A 137 -10.15 3.15 11.76
C ASP A 137 -9.73 1.70 11.43
N GLY A 138 -10.41 1.08 10.46
CA GLY A 138 -10.13 -0.30 10.06
C GLY A 138 -9.20 -0.44 8.86
N MET A 139 -8.92 0.64 8.14
CA MET A 139 -8.03 0.62 6.97
C MET A 139 -6.56 0.84 7.35
N PRO A 140 -5.60 0.14 6.72
CA PRO A 140 -4.20 0.53 6.78
C PRO A 140 -3.99 1.92 6.18
N LYS A 141 -2.80 2.50 6.42
CA LYS A 141 -2.44 3.83 5.92
C LYS A 141 -1.28 3.72 4.94
N CYS A 142 -1.29 4.58 3.93
CA CYS A 142 -0.11 4.79 3.10
C CYS A 142 0.90 5.61 3.91
N ALA A 143 2.19 5.42 3.64
CA ALA A 143 3.24 6.24 4.22
C ALA A 143 4.13 6.81 3.13
N VAL A 144 4.50 8.07 3.30
CA VAL A 144 5.56 8.68 2.49
C VAL A 144 6.89 8.01 2.86
N ILE A 145 7.68 7.62 1.87
CA ILE A 145 9.03 7.09 2.08
C ILE A 145 10.08 8.02 1.49
N ASP A 146 11.27 7.94 2.04
CA ASP A 146 12.48 8.28 1.30
C ASP A 146 12.84 7.09 0.40
N GLN A 147 13.09 7.36 -0.88
CA GLN A 147 13.48 6.35 -1.85
C GLN A 147 15.01 6.25 -2.01
N ALA A 148 15.77 7.16 -1.40
CA ALA A 148 17.22 7.11 -1.47
C ALA A 148 17.74 5.82 -0.83
N PHE A 149 18.51 5.05 -1.59
CA PHE A 149 19.19 3.85 -1.13
C PHE A 149 20.53 3.71 -1.85
N THR A 150 21.59 3.39 -1.11
CA THR A 150 22.94 3.20 -1.65
C THR A 150 23.15 1.73 -2.01
N TRP A 151 23.04 1.41 -3.29
CA TRP A 151 23.17 0.04 -3.81
C TRP A 151 24.61 -0.50 -3.85
N GLY A 152 25.62 0.36 -3.74
CA GLY A 152 27.02 -0.05 -3.83
C GLY A 152 27.35 -0.63 -5.22
N ASP A 153 27.94 -1.82 -5.24
CA ASP A 153 28.37 -2.51 -6.47
C ASP A 153 27.29 -3.44 -7.07
N ASP A 154 26.04 -3.35 -6.61
CA ASP A 154 24.92 -4.17 -7.13
C ASP A 154 24.72 -3.95 -8.64
N ALA A 155 24.64 -5.05 -9.38
CA ALA A 155 24.42 -5.05 -10.81
C ALA A 155 23.64 -6.30 -11.24
N PRO A 156 22.79 -6.18 -12.28
CA PRO A 156 22.02 -7.33 -12.75
C PRO A 156 22.95 -8.42 -13.30
N LEU A 157 22.81 -9.65 -12.79
CA LEU A 157 23.63 -10.80 -13.22
C LEU A 157 23.47 -11.15 -14.70
N ARG A 158 22.28 -10.89 -15.27
CA ARG A 158 21.95 -11.14 -16.69
C ARG A 158 22.29 -12.57 -17.15
N THR A 159 22.07 -13.56 -16.29
CA THR A 159 22.22 -14.99 -16.64
C THR A 159 21.42 -15.31 -17.90
N PRO A 160 22.04 -15.91 -18.94
CA PRO A 160 21.33 -16.30 -20.14
C PRO A 160 20.18 -17.27 -19.85
N TRP A 161 19.07 -17.17 -20.57
CA TRP A 161 17.90 -18.02 -20.36
C TRP A 161 18.19 -19.53 -20.45
N HIS A 162 19.11 -19.94 -21.33
CA HIS A 162 19.49 -21.34 -21.50
C HIS A 162 20.38 -21.87 -20.37
N GLU A 163 20.94 -20.99 -19.54
CA GLU A 163 21.70 -21.32 -18.33
C GLU A 163 20.85 -21.13 -17.06
N THR A 164 19.61 -20.67 -17.20
CA THR A 164 18.77 -20.29 -16.07
C THR A 164 18.14 -21.51 -15.41
N ILE A 165 18.32 -21.62 -14.10
CA ILE A 165 17.65 -22.58 -13.22
C ILE A 165 16.87 -21.76 -12.18
N ILE A 166 15.54 -21.80 -12.30
CA ILE A 166 14.60 -21.08 -11.44
C ILE A 166 14.28 -21.92 -10.20
N TYR A 167 14.31 -21.29 -9.03
CA TYR A 167 13.87 -21.86 -7.76
C TYR A 167 12.75 -21.02 -7.16
N GLU A 168 11.52 -21.50 -7.28
CA GLU A 168 10.35 -20.86 -6.66
C GLU A 168 10.36 -21.07 -5.14
N LEU A 169 10.22 -20.00 -4.36
CA LEU A 169 10.10 -20.10 -2.92
C LEU A 169 9.16 -19.06 -2.31
N HIS A 170 8.69 -19.41 -1.11
CA HIS A 170 7.98 -18.50 -0.24
C HIS A 170 8.94 -17.87 0.79
N VAL A 171 9.06 -16.54 0.82
CA VAL A 171 9.98 -15.80 1.72
C VAL A 171 9.88 -16.27 3.17
N LYS A 172 8.65 -16.33 3.69
CA LYS A 172 8.38 -16.85 5.04
C LYS A 172 8.79 -18.32 5.19
N GLY A 173 8.18 -19.22 4.43
CA GLY A 173 8.35 -20.66 4.59
C GLY A 173 9.78 -21.13 4.48
N PHE A 174 10.55 -20.55 3.56
CA PHE A 174 11.93 -20.94 3.28
C PHE A 174 12.81 -20.95 4.54
N SER A 175 12.79 -19.85 5.30
CA SER A 175 13.70 -19.67 6.45
C SER A 175 13.03 -19.81 7.82
N TYR A 176 11.70 -19.98 7.89
CA TYR A 176 10.98 -19.94 9.18
C TYR A 176 11.49 -20.96 10.21
N GLN A 177 11.89 -22.14 9.75
CA GLN A 177 12.42 -23.22 10.59
C GLN A 177 13.93 -23.44 10.41
N HIS A 178 14.63 -22.58 9.67
CA HIS A 178 16.05 -22.78 9.37
C HIS A 178 16.91 -22.58 10.64
N PRO A 179 17.61 -23.60 11.14
CA PRO A 179 18.27 -23.55 12.45
C PRO A 179 19.44 -22.57 12.49
N GLU A 180 20.15 -22.40 11.38
CA GLU A 180 21.34 -21.54 11.27
C GLU A 180 21.02 -20.06 11.05
N ILE A 181 19.77 -19.72 10.74
CA ILE A 181 19.35 -18.31 10.60
C ILE A 181 18.91 -17.79 11.97
N PRO A 182 19.38 -16.61 12.43
CA PRO A 182 18.94 -16.00 13.67
C PRO A 182 17.42 -15.87 13.75
N ARG A 183 16.83 -16.16 14.91
CA ARG A 183 15.38 -16.32 15.09
C ARG A 183 14.59 -15.10 14.64
N GLU A 184 15.13 -13.91 14.84
CA GLU A 184 14.56 -12.61 14.47
C GLU A 184 14.54 -12.35 12.96
N LEU A 185 15.38 -13.04 12.19
CA LEU A 185 15.44 -12.93 10.72
C LEU A 185 14.63 -14.02 10.01
N ARG A 186 14.24 -15.09 10.70
CA ARG A 186 13.52 -16.22 10.11
C ARG A 186 12.19 -15.81 9.50
N GLY A 187 11.99 -16.21 8.25
CA GLY A 187 10.79 -15.92 7.46
C GLY A 187 10.66 -14.47 7.00
N THR A 188 11.77 -13.73 6.95
CA THR A 188 11.84 -12.33 6.48
C THR A 188 12.76 -12.21 5.26
N TYR A 189 12.71 -11.06 4.58
CA TYR A 189 13.64 -10.76 3.48
C TYR A 189 15.11 -10.81 3.92
N SER A 190 15.43 -10.31 5.12
CA SER A 190 16.79 -10.38 5.67
C SER A 190 17.24 -11.81 5.96
N GLY A 191 16.32 -12.70 6.34
CA GLY A 191 16.62 -14.13 6.48
C GLY A 191 16.94 -14.79 5.15
N LEU A 192 16.20 -14.42 4.09
CA LEU A 192 16.46 -14.91 2.73
C LEU A 192 17.83 -14.44 2.18
N ALA A 193 18.26 -13.23 2.54
CA ALA A 193 19.55 -12.67 2.14
C ALA A 193 20.70 -12.97 3.12
N SER A 194 20.48 -13.86 4.10
CA SER A 194 21.49 -14.21 5.11
C SER A 194 22.53 -15.19 4.55
N ALA A 195 23.74 -15.22 5.13
CA ALA A 195 24.82 -16.09 4.66
C ALA A 195 24.40 -17.58 4.54
N PRO A 196 23.72 -18.22 5.52
CA PRO A 196 23.28 -19.62 5.37
C PRO A 196 22.34 -19.84 4.17
N ALA A 197 21.46 -18.88 3.88
CA ALA A 197 20.55 -18.96 2.74
C ALA A 197 21.30 -18.83 1.40
N ILE A 198 22.21 -17.86 1.30
CA ILE A 198 23.02 -17.62 0.11
C ILE A 198 23.95 -18.80 -0.17
N ASP A 199 24.63 -19.33 0.86
CA ASP A 199 25.47 -20.53 0.74
C ASP A 199 24.66 -21.74 0.27
N TYR A 200 23.44 -21.91 0.78
CA TYR A 200 22.52 -22.95 0.31
C TYR A 200 22.20 -22.78 -1.18
N PHE A 201 21.82 -21.60 -1.64
CA PHE A 201 21.50 -21.36 -3.05
C PHE A 201 22.67 -21.63 -3.98
N HIS A 202 23.89 -21.21 -3.58
CA HIS A 202 25.11 -21.54 -4.32
C HIS A 202 25.39 -23.04 -4.35
N SER A 203 25.24 -23.74 -3.22
CA SER A 203 25.47 -25.19 -3.14
C SER A 203 24.47 -26.00 -3.98
N LEU A 204 23.22 -25.51 -4.08
CA LEU A 204 22.17 -26.12 -4.88
C LEU A 204 22.40 -25.88 -6.39
N GLY A 205 23.14 -24.83 -6.75
CA GLY A 205 23.47 -24.50 -8.13
C GLY A 205 22.35 -23.79 -8.89
N ILE A 206 21.40 -23.16 -8.19
CA ILE A 206 20.35 -22.36 -8.83
C ILE A 206 20.93 -21.03 -9.32
N THR A 207 20.27 -20.40 -10.29
CA THR A 207 20.73 -19.12 -10.85
C THR A 207 19.73 -17.98 -10.64
N ALA A 208 18.47 -18.29 -10.37
CA ALA A 208 17.42 -17.31 -10.12
C ALA A 208 16.46 -17.82 -9.04
N VAL A 209 16.12 -16.95 -8.10
CA VAL A 209 15.06 -17.18 -7.11
C VAL A 209 13.79 -16.50 -7.60
N GLU A 210 12.70 -17.26 -7.71
CA GLU A 210 11.37 -16.72 -8.00
C GLU A 210 10.57 -16.64 -6.69
N LEU A 211 10.24 -15.41 -6.28
CA LEU A 211 9.49 -15.22 -5.04
C LEU A 211 8.00 -15.33 -5.31
N MET A 212 7.31 -16.11 -4.47
CA MET A 212 5.86 -15.97 -4.29
C MET A 212 5.49 -14.51 -3.96
N PRO A 213 4.24 -14.06 -4.18
CA PRO A 213 3.83 -12.66 -4.12
C PRO A 213 4.39 -11.85 -2.94
N ILE A 214 5.06 -10.73 -3.26
CA ILE A 214 5.68 -9.81 -2.29
C ILE A 214 5.03 -8.43 -2.23
N HIS A 215 4.08 -8.15 -3.13
CA HIS A 215 3.26 -6.93 -3.02
C HIS A 215 2.45 -6.98 -1.74
N THR A 216 2.04 -5.83 -1.20
CA THR A 216 1.16 -5.79 -0.04
C THR A 216 -0.15 -6.50 -0.40
N PHE A 217 -0.53 -7.46 0.44
CA PHE A 217 -1.75 -8.23 0.28
C PHE A 217 -2.53 -8.26 1.59
N VAL A 218 -3.77 -8.74 1.52
CA VAL A 218 -4.68 -8.83 2.67
C VAL A 218 -5.09 -10.26 2.95
N ASP A 219 -5.33 -10.54 4.23
CA ASP A 219 -6.05 -11.73 4.66
C ASP A 219 -7.54 -11.51 4.39
N ASP A 220 -8.14 -12.28 3.50
CA ASP A 220 -9.57 -12.18 3.20
C ASP A 220 -10.45 -12.32 4.44
N ARG A 221 -11.54 -11.55 4.51
CA ARG A 221 -12.48 -11.57 5.65
C ARG A 221 -12.93 -12.99 6.01
N HIS A 222 -13.28 -13.80 5.01
CA HIS A 222 -13.76 -15.17 5.23
C HIS A 222 -12.67 -16.12 5.78
N LEU A 223 -11.39 -15.83 5.54
CA LEU A 223 -10.27 -16.56 6.14
C LEU A 223 -10.10 -16.12 7.59
N VAL A 224 -10.09 -14.82 7.85
CA VAL A 224 -9.94 -14.25 9.19
C VAL A 224 -11.05 -14.73 10.12
N GLU A 225 -12.30 -14.78 9.65
CA GLU A 225 -13.46 -15.30 10.41
C GLU A 225 -13.31 -16.79 10.79
N LYS A 226 -12.50 -17.54 10.04
CA LYS A 226 -12.16 -18.95 10.31
C LYS A 226 -10.86 -19.12 11.11
N GLY A 227 -10.21 -18.03 11.52
CA GLY A 227 -8.88 -18.06 12.16
C GLY A 227 -7.74 -18.45 11.21
N LEU A 228 -7.98 -18.36 9.90
CA LEU A 228 -7.00 -18.63 8.84
C LEU A 228 -6.34 -17.33 8.37
N ARG A 229 -5.29 -17.47 7.55
CA ARG A 229 -4.56 -16.37 6.91
C ARG A 229 -4.25 -16.71 5.46
N ASN A 230 -4.11 -15.69 4.62
CA ASN A 230 -3.62 -15.83 3.27
C ASN A 230 -2.09 -16.01 3.33
N TYR A 231 -1.66 -17.26 3.24
CA TYR A 231 -0.23 -17.57 3.28
C TYR A 231 0.45 -17.15 1.97
N TRP A 232 -0.09 -17.55 0.82
CA TRP A 232 0.55 -17.33 -0.48
C TRP A 232 0.60 -15.88 -0.96
N GLY A 233 -0.34 -15.04 -0.52
CA GLY A 233 -0.33 -13.60 -0.83
C GLY A 233 -0.90 -13.22 -2.20
N TYR A 234 -1.58 -14.12 -2.92
CA TYR A 234 -2.28 -13.85 -4.18
C TYR A 234 -3.58 -13.03 -3.97
N ASN A 235 -3.48 -11.88 -3.29
CA ASN A 235 -4.59 -10.94 -3.06
C ASN A 235 -4.02 -9.52 -2.81
N SER A 236 -3.34 -8.97 -3.82
CA SER A 236 -2.59 -7.70 -3.70
C SER A 236 -3.51 -6.47 -3.68
N ILE A 237 -3.10 -5.47 -2.91
CA ILE A 237 -3.78 -4.17 -2.76
C ILE A 237 -2.84 -2.97 -2.97
N GLY A 238 -1.56 -3.21 -3.30
CA GLY A 238 -0.52 -2.19 -3.44
C GLY A 238 0.88 -2.75 -3.33
#